data_AF-A0A078BA69-F1
#
_entry.id   AF-A0A078BA69-F1
#
_cell.length_a   1.000
_cell.length_b   1.000
_cell.length_c   1.000
_cell.angle_alpha   90.00
_cell.angle_beta   90.00
_cell.angle_gamma   90.00
#
_symmetry.space_group_name_H-M   'P 1'
#
loop_
_entity.id
_entity.type
_entity.pdbx_description
1 polymer ?
#
loop_
_entity_poly.entity_id
_entity_poly.type
_entity_poly.pdbx_seq_one_letter_code
_entity_poly.pdbx_strand_id
1 'polypeptide(L)'
;MQLEILQLKNLAKYAFVIIGPANYGWNEDGTYYIDNYTASNAYDLSIFESYYCPDDLDFILSGTSASASIWYYQIAIERCGSARDKRNITCSNKDEIERALDQLELQIVLINQIPNINDFSDNPIQNYIKLIYGQCSSLSSQSYDMKISQNYMVSSDSWLSNVFAQQNHSYQSVREDHYYAGRNQWPQPLSFYFYFDDVAGTTIRTTYSLADAFCKKKANQKI
;
A
#
# COMPACT_ATOMS: atom_id res chain seq x y z
N MET A 1 8.80 -1.25 1.36
CA MET A 1 8.06 0.00 1.67
C MET A 1 9.04 0.94 2.37
N GLN A 2 9.20 2.16 1.90
CA GLN A 2 10.03 3.17 2.55
C GLN A 2 9.11 4.30 3.05
N LEU A 3 9.25 4.70 4.32
CA LEU A 3 8.43 5.74 4.93
C LEU A 3 9.28 6.97 5.21
N GLU A 4 8.80 8.14 4.78
CA GLU A 4 9.39 9.44 5.08
C GLU A 4 8.37 10.32 5.81
N ILE A 5 8.77 10.86 6.96
CA ILE A 5 7.97 11.80 7.74
C ILE A 5 8.72 13.12 7.78
N LEU A 6 8.22 14.13 7.06
CA LEU A 6 8.83 15.46 7.05
C LEU A 6 8.35 16.23 8.28
N GLN A 7 9.29 16.66 9.13
CA GLN A 7 8.98 17.04 10.51
C GLN A 7 8.85 18.54 10.79
N LEU A 8 7.96 18.82 11.76
CA LEU A 8 8.09 19.88 12.75
C LEU A 8 8.93 19.39 13.95
N LYS A 9 9.81 20.24 14.49
CA LYS A 9 10.56 19.94 15.73
C LYS A 9 9.61 19.56 16.88
N ASN A 10 9.95 18.49 17.62
CA ASN A 10 9.18 17.98 18.76
C ASN A 10 7.79 17.41 18.44
N LEU A 11 7.61 16.73 17.29
CA LEU A 11 6.35 16.06 16.93
C LEU A 11 5.73 15.25 18.09
N ALA A 12 6.57 14.70 18.98
CA ALA A 12 6.14 13.93 20.16
C ALA A 12 5.05 14.61 20.98
N LYS A 13 5.21 15.92 21.20
CA LYS A 13 4.32 16.73 22.03
C LYS A 13 2.98 17.03 21.35
N TYR A 14 2.90 16.83 20.04
CA TYR A 14 1.76 17.21 19.22
C TYR A 14 0.98 16.00 18.72
N ALA A 15 1.69 14.98 18.25
CA ALA A 15 1.12 13.82 17.60
C ALA A 15 1.80 12.52 18.02
N PHE A 16 1.03 11.46 17.90
CA PHE A 16 1.45 10.08 18.06
C PHE A 16 1.29 9.37 16.71
N VAL A 17 2.30 8.62 16.27
CA VAL A 17 2.25 7.90 15.00
C VAL A 17 2.26 6.40 15.29
N ILE A 18 1.21 5.74 14.85
CA ILE A 18 0.99 4.30 14.92
C ILE A 18 1.49 3.70 13.62
N ILE A 19 2.42 2.75 13.71
CA ILE A 19 2.94 2.02 12.55
C ILE A 19 2.93 0.53 12.88
N GLY A 20 2.26 -0.28 12.07
CA GLY A 20 2.33 -1.73 12.22
C GLY A 20 1.12 -2.47 11.70
N PRO A 21 1.12 -3.81 11.82
CA PRO A 21 -0.03 -4.63 11.47
C PRO A 21 -1.18 -4.39 12.44
N ALA A 22 -2.39 -4.43 11.91
CA ALA A 22 -3.61 -4.37 12.68
C ALA A 22 -4.61 -5.36 12.10
N ASN A 23 -5.47 -5.86 12.98
CA ASN A 23 -6.62 -6.65 12.61
C ASN A 23 -7.87 -5.85 12.96
N TYR A 24 -8.87 -5.85 12.08
CA TYR A 24 -10.21 -5.50 12.49
C TYR A 24 -11.20 -6.57 12.07
N GLY A 25 -12.27 -6.70 12.83
CA GLY A 25 -13.32 -7.65 12.52
C GLY A 25 -14.63 -7.36 13.25
N TRP A 26 -15.57 -8.28 13.07
CA TRP A 26 -16.87 -8.24 13.72
C TRP A 26 -16.98 -9.41 14.70
N ASN A 27 -17.40 -9.12 15.92
CA ASN A 27 -17.79 -10.12 16.90
C ASN A 27 -19.13 -10.75 16.50
N GLU A 28 -19.45 -11.92 17.07
CA GLU A 28 -20.71 -12.63 16.82
C GLU A 28 -21.95 -11.80 17.20
N ASP A 29 -21.81 -10.85 18.12
CA ASP A 29 -22.86 -9.91 18.54
C ASP A 29 -23.00 -8.69 17.61
N GLY A 30 -22.23 -8.63 16.52
CA GLY A 30 -22.22 -7.53 15.57
C GLY A 30 -21.44 -6.30 16.05
N THR A 31 -20.73 -6.38 17.18
CA THR A 31 -19.83 -5.31 17.61
C THR A 31 -18.51 -5.38 16.83
N TYR A 32 -17.92 -4.22 16.58
CA TYR A 32 -16.67 -4.09 15.84
C TYR A 32 -15.47 -4.04 16.80
N TYR A 33 -14.36 -4.70 16.44
CA TYR A 33 -13.11 -4.66 17.19
C TYR A 33 -11.92 -4.27 16.30
N ILE A 34 -10.89 -3.68 16.91
CA ILE A 34 -9.58 -3.44 16.32
C ILE A 34 -8.53 -4.00 17.27
N ASP A 35 -7.78 -4.99 16.80
CA ASP A 35 -6.62 -5.55 17.50
C ASP A 35 -5.34 -5.06 16.83
N ASN A 36 -4.67 -4.12 17.47
CA ASN A 36 -3.36 -3.62 17.04
C ASN A 36 -2.27 -4.59 17.52
N TYR A 37 -1.89 -5.54 16.68
CA TYR A 37 -0.79 -6.46 16.97
C TYR A 37 0.53 -5.70 16.83
N THR A 38 1.31 -5.57 17.91
CA THR A 38 2.70 -5.05 17.85
C THR A 38 2.87 -3.71 17.13
N ALA A 39 1.90 -2.79 17.25
CA ALA A 39 2.07 -1.45 16.71
C ALA A 39 3.28 -0.78 17.37
N SER A 40 4.29 -0.47 16.56
CA SER A 40 5.49 0.24 16.99
C SER A 40 5.22 1.73 16.90
N ASN A 41 5.72 2.49 17.86
CA ASN A 41 5.61 3.94 17.83
C ASN A 41 6.71 4.48 16.92
N ALA A 42 6.40 5.44 16.05
CA ALA A 42 7.45 6.06 15.22
C ALA A 42 8.60 6.70 16.05
N TYR A 43 8.34 7.02 17.31
CA TYR A 43 9.34 7.51 18.28
C TYR A 43 10.37 6.45 18.65
N ASP A 44 9.94 5.21 18.81
CA ASP A 44 10.82 4.08 19.11
C ASP A 44 11.66 3.72 17.86
N LEU A 45 11.16 4.07 16.67
CA LEU A 45 11.78 3.81 15.37
C LEU A 45 12.66 4.96 14.84
N SER A 46 12.80 6.06 15.58
CA SER A 46 13.63 7.23 15.21
C SER A 46 13.41 7.74 13.77
N ILE A 47 12.17 7.72 13.26
CA ILE A 47 11.81 8.06 11.86
C ILE A 47 11.78 9.58 11.62
N PHE A 48 12.71 10.32 12.23
CA PHE A 48 12.71 11.78 12.17
C PHE A 48 13.86 12.23 11.29
N GLU A 49 13.56 12.92 10.18
CA GLU A 49 14.52 13.45 9.20
C GLU A 49 15.27 12.37 8.37
N SER A 50 14.87 11.11 8.46
CA SER A 50 15.46 10.01 7.69
C SER A 50 14.39 9.03 7.17
N TYR A 51 14.70 8.34 6.07
CA TYR A 51 13.91 7.22 5.58
C TYR A 51 13.93 6.07 6.60
N TYR A 52 12.75 5.65 7.04
CA TYR A 52 12.62 4.36 7.72
C TYR A 52 12.27 3.29 6.70
N CYS A 53 13.25 2.41 6.48
CA CYS A 53 13.08 1.17 5.74
C CYS A 53 13.14 0.04 6.77
N PRO A 54 12.01 -0.53 7.20
CA PRO A 54 12.06 -1.70 8.07
C PRO A 54 12.79 -2.83 7.33
N ASP A 55 13.84 -3.38 7.96
CA ASP A 55 14.70 -4.42 7.37
C ASP A 55 13.95 -5.74 7.19
N ASP A 56 13.11 -6.11 8.17
CA ASP A 56 12.26 -7.29 8.15
C ASP A 56 10.81 -6.91 8.51
N LEU A 57 9.94 -6.85 7.49
CA LEU A 57 8.50 -6.73 7.67
C LEU A 57 7.88 -8.13 7.62
N ASP A 58 7.82 -8.80 8.77
CA ASP A 58 7.08 -10.06 8.90
C ASP A 58 5.63 -9.76 9.33
N PHE A 59 4.77 -9.55 8.34
CA PHE A 59 3.34 -9.41 8.56
C PHE A 59 2.53 -10.17 7.53
N ILE A 60 1.38 -10.69 7.96
CA ILE A 60 0.41 -11.34 7.09
C ILE A 60 -0.66 -10.31 6.74
N LEU A 61 -0.77 -9.94 5.45
CA LEU A 61 -1.94 -9.25 4.95
C LEU A 61 -2.95 -10.30 4.51
N SER A 62 -4.20 -10.20 4.98
CA SER A 62 -5.23 -11.17 4.61
C SER A 62 -6.64 -10.61 4.81
N GLY A 63 -7.61 -11.19 4.12
CA GLY A 63 -8.98 -10.70 4.13
C GLY A 63 -9.21 -9.55 3.15
N THR A 64 -10.48 -9.27 2.91
CA THR A 64 -10.99 -8.26 1.98
C THR A 64 -11.97 -7.37 2.72
N SER A 65 -12.34 -6.20 2.20
CA SER A 65 -13.32 -5.31 2.86
C SER A 65 -14.67 -5.97 3.18
N ALA A 66 -14.99 -7.12 2.57
CA ALA A 66 -16.19 -7.92 2.83
C ALA A 66 -15.96 -9.10 3.80
N SER A 67 -14.74 -9.31 4.28
CA SER A 67 -14.38 -10.42 5.17
C SER A 67 -14.76 -10.12 6.62
N ALA A 68 -15.07 -11.18 7.39
CA ALA A 68 -15.40 -11.06 8.82
C ALA A 68 -14.22 -10.53 9.67
N SER A 69 -12.99 -10.74 9.19
CA SER A 69 -11.76 -10.22 9.77
C SER A 69 -10.78 -9.87 8.65
N ILE A 70 -10.05 -8.77 8.83
CA ILE A 70 -9.09 -8.25 7.86
C ILE A 70 -7.80 -7.92 8.59
N TRP A 71 -6.70 -8.44 8.07
CA TRP A 71 -5.35 -8.11 8.47
C TRP A 71 -4.74 -7.12 7.48
N TYR A 72 -4.36 -5.96 7.99
CA TYR A 72 -3.83 -4.85 7.22
C TYR A 72 -2.62 -4.25 7.92
N TYR A 73 -1.79 -3.54 7.16
CA TYR A 73 -0.74 -2.72 7.73
C TYR A 73 -1.25 -1.28 7.82
N GLN A 74 -0.97 -0.58 8.91
CA GLN A 74 -1.44 0.79 9.09
C GLN A 74 -0.32 1.74 9.43
N ILE A 75 -0.45 2.96 8.92
CA ILE A 75 0.29 4.13 9.37
C ILE A 75 -0.76 5.19 9.70
N ALA A 76 -0.93 5.49 10.99
CA ALA A 76 -1.95 6.42 11.43
C ALA A 76 -1.35 7.48 12.36
N ILE A 77 -1.82 8.71 12.20
CA ILE A 77 -1.44 9.84 13.03
C ILE A 77 -2.61 10.10 13.97
N GLU A 78 -2.32 10.18 15.27
CA GLU A 78 -3.26 10.55 16.32
C GLU A 78 -2.76 11.78 17.07
N ARG A 79 -3.69 12.49 17.73
CA ARG A 79 -3.34 13.61 18.62
C ARG A 79 -2.60 13.10 19.84
N CYS A 80 -1.63 13.87 20.34
CA CYS A 80 -1.01 13.59 21.63
C CYS A 80 -2.07 13.54 22.74
N GLY A 81 -1.97 12.55 23.62
CA GLY A 81 -2.92 12.34 24.72
C GLY A 81 -4.22 11.64 24.29
N SER A 82 -4.26 11.04 23.10
CA SER A 82 -5.34 10.11 22.75
C SER A 82 -5.34 8.91 23.72
N ALA A 83 -6.46 8.20 23.82
CA ALA A 83 -6.56 7.00 24.67
C ALA A 83 -5.55 5.90 24.29
N ARG A 84 -5.00 5.94 23.07
CA ARG A 84 -3.98 5.02 22.57
C ARG A 84 -2.56 5.54 22.78
N ASP A 85 -2.38 6.80 23.12
CA ASP A 85 -1.09 7.38 23.45
C ASP A 85 -0.69 6.95 24.86
N LYS A 86 0.08 5.86 24.95
CA LYS A 86 0.59 5.30 26.21
C LYS A 86 1.92 5.91 26.65
N ARG A 87 2.42 6.92 25.93
CA ARG A 87 3.72 7.54 26.23
C ARG A 87 3.58 8.41 27.49
N ASN A 88 4.56 8.34 28.39
CA ASN A 88 4.62 9.21 29.56
C ASN A 88 5.23 10.57 29.20
N ILE A 89 4.57 11.31 28.31
CA ILE A 89 5.02 12.62 27.83
C ILE A 89 3.99 13.70 28.13
N THR A 90 4.47 14.93 28.33
CA THR A 90 3.59 16.10 28.44
C THR A 90 3.22 16.60 27.06
N CYS A 91 1.95 16.43 26.69
CA CYS A 91 1.40 16.98 25.46
C CYS A 91 1.29 18.51 25.50
N SER A 92 1.40 19.13 24.33
CA SER A 92 1.13 20.56 24.14
C SER A 92 -0.37 20.87 24.32
N ASN A 93 -0.71 22.16 24.38
CA ASN A 93 -2.11 22.56 24.42
C ASN A 93 -2.82 22.25 23.08
N LYS A 94 -4.15 22.24 23.11
CA LYS A 94 -4.98 21.87 21.95
C LYS A 94 -4.69 22.71 20.71
N ASP A 95 -4.60 24.03 20.83
CA ASP A 95 -4.40 24.92 19.68
C ASP A 95 -3.00 24.76 19.06
N GLU A 96 -1.99 24.42 19.87
CA GLU A 96 -0.66 24.04 19.37
C GLU A 96 -0.68 22.70 18.67
N ILE A 97 -1.37 21.70 19.22
CA ILE A 97 -1.54 20.38 18.58
C ILE A 97 -2.22 20.55 17.22
N GLU A 98 -3.32 21.30 17.14
CA GLU A 98 -4.06 21.51 15.90
C GLU A 98 -3.21 22.22 14.84
N ARG A 99 -2.52 23.30 15.22
CA ARG A 99 -1.60 24.01 14.31
C ARG A 99 -0.44 23.13 13.83
N ALA A 100 0.11 22.30 14.71
CA ALA A 100 1.17 21.38 14.32
C ALA A 100 0.67 20.28 13.38
N LEU A 101 -0.55 19.76 13.60
CA LEU A 101 -1.17 18.78 12.72
C LEU A 101 -1.50 19.36 11.34
N ASP A 102 -1.93 20.63 11.23
CA ASP A 102 -2.21 21.27 9.95
C ASP A 102 -0.96 21.50 9.08
N GLN A 103 0.22 21.43 9.68
CA GLN A 103 1.52 21.57 9.03
C GLN A 103 2.22 20.22 8.81
N LEU A 104 1.61 19.12 9.26
CA LEU A 104 2.22 17.80 9.19
C LEU A 104 1.96 17.15 7.83
N GLU A 105 3.04 16.75 7.18
CA GLU A 105 3.03 16.10 5.88
C GLU A 105 3.66 14.71 6.00
N LEU A 106 3.06 13.73 5.32
CA LEU A 106 3.56 12.36 5.26
C LEU A 106 3.82 11.96 3.81
N GLN A 107 5.00 11.39 3.58
CA GLN A 107 5.41 10.86 2.30
C GLN A 107 5.70 9.37 2.41
N ILE A 108 4.92 8.57 1.72
CA ILE A 108 5.10 7.12 1.68
C ILE A 108 5.62 6.73 0.30
N VAL A 109 6.75 6.07 0.28
CA VAL A 109 7.42 5.59 -0.93
C VAL A 109 7.23 4.09 -1.04
N LEU A 110 6.50 3.65 -2.05
CA LEU A 110 6.24 2.25 -2.33
C LEU A 110 7.04 1.82 -3.57
N ILE A 111 7.64 0.63 -3.48
CA ILE A 111 8.17 -0.06 -4.65
C ILE A 111 7.00 -0.84 -5.25
N ASN A 112 6.65 -0.48 -6.47
CA ASN A 112 5.58 -1.11 -7.21
C ASN A 112 6.20 -1.76 -8.45
N GLN A 113 5.60 -2.84 -8.96
CA GLN A 113 6.17 -3.63 -10.05
C GLN A 113 5.21 -3.63 -11.25
N ILE A 114 5.74 -3.42 -12.45
CA ILE A 114 4.97 -3.51 -13.70
C ILE A 114 5.75 -4.37 -14.70
N PRO A 115 5.07 -5.24 -15.46
CA PRO A 115 5.67 -5.87 -16.62
C PRO A 115 6.00 -4.85 -17.71
N ASN A 116 7.26 -4.81 -18.15
CA ASN A 116 7.65 -4.10 -19.36
C ASN A 116 7.39 -4.98 -20.58
N ILE A 117 6.31 -4.66 -21.30
CA ILE A 117 5.90 -5.44 -22.49
C ILE A 117 6.95 -5.46 -23.60
N ASN A 118 7.86 -4.49 -23.63
CA ASN A 118 8.92 -4.38 -24.65
C ASN A 118 10.25 -5.02 -24.24
N ASP A 119 10.36 -5.54 -23.02
CA ASP A 119 11.56 -6.18 -22.50
C ASP A 119 11.48 -7.70 -22.70
N PHE A 120 12.30 -8.25 -23.60
CA PHE A 120 12.35 -9.68 -23.92
C PHE A 120 13.45 -10.44 -23.14
N SER A 121 13.98 -9.85 -22.07
CA SER A 121 14.89 -10.54 -21.16
C SER A 121 14.17 -11.60 -20.32
N ASP A 122 14.95 -12.42 -19.61
CA ASP A 122 14.44 -13.47 -18.70
C ASP A 122 13.62 -12.93 -17.52
N ASN A 123 13.67 -11.62 -17.24
CA ASN A 123 12.83 -11.00 -16.21
C ASN A 123 12.33 -9.62 -16.69
N PRO A 124 11.15 -9.56 -17.32
CA PRO A 124 10.57 -8.32 -17.83
C PRO A 124 9.92 -7.45 -16.75
N ILE A 125 9.98 -7.84 -15.47
CA ILE A 125 9.33 -7.11 -14.37
C ILE A 125 10.25 -5.96 -13.92
N GLN A 126 9.73 -4.73 -14.00
CA GLN A 126 10.45 -3.53 -13.62
C GLN A 126 9.86 -2.91 -12.35
N ASN A 127 10.75 -2.45 -11.47
CA ASN A 127 10.37 -1.71 -10.28
C ASN A 127 10.20 -0.23 -10.61
N TYR A 128 9.15 0.38 -10.09
CA TYR A 128 8.96 1.83 -10.10
C TYR A 128 8.58 2.33 -8.72
N ILE A 129 8.92 3.58 -8.46
CA ILE A 129 8.59 4.24 -7.20
C ILE A 129 7.19 4.86 -7.34
N LYS A 130 6.27 4.46 -6.46
CA LYS A 130 4.99 5.14 -6.25
C LYS A 130 5.10 5.97 -4.97
N LEU A 131 5.09 7.29 -5.13
CA LEU A 131 5.03 8.24 -4.01
C LEU A 131 3.57 8.52 -3.66
N ILE A 132 3.25 8.42 -2.39
CA ILE A 132 1.95 8.77 -1.83
C ILE A 132 2.17 9.89 -0.85
N TYR A 133 1.42 10.97 -1.04
CA TYR A 133 1.52 12.18 -0.27
C TYR A 133 0.20 12.43 0.46
N GLY A 134 0.28 12.64 1.78
CA GLY A 134 -0.87 13.05 2.58
C GLY A 134 -0.51 14.22 3.49
N GLN A 135 -1.35 15.24 3.48
CA GLN A 135 -1.24 16.37 4.38
C GLN A 135 -2.32 16.23 5.47
N CYS A 136 -1.89 16.33 6.72
CA CYS A 136 -2.81 16.22 7.85
C CYS A 136 -3.65 17.49 7.99
N SER A 137 -4.86 17.35 8.52
CA SER A 137 -5.72 18.48 8.88
C SER A 137 -6.34 18.23 10.26
N SER A 138 -6.30 19.25 11.10
CA SER A 138 -6.88 19.24 12.43
C SER A 138 -8.41 19.13 12.42
N LEU A 139 -9.05 19.53 11.31
CA LEU A 139 -10.51 19.65 11.17
C LEU A 139 -11.17 18.48 10.42
N SER A 140 -10.40 17.68 9.70
CA SER A 140 -10.89 16.52 8.96
C SER A 140 -10.20 15.24 9.42
N SER A 141 -10.87 14.11 9.21
CA SER A 141 -10.24 12.79 9.27
C SER A 141 -10.04 12.33 7.84
N GLN A 142 -8.80 11.98 7.51
CA GLN A 142 -8.39 11.55 6.17
C GLN A 142 -7.87 10.11 6.23
N SER A 143 -8.29 9.28 5.29
CA SER A 143 -7.79 7.92 5.15
C SER A 143 -7.45 7.59 3.70
N TYR A 144 -6.34 6.90 3.52
CA TYR A 144 -5.86 6.38 2.24
C TYR A 144 -5.86 4.85 2.29
N ASP A 145 -6.71 4.22 1.50
CA ASP A 145 -6.79 2.78 1.38
C ASP A 145 -5.99 2.31 0.16
N MET A 146 -4.98 1.49 0.41
CA MET A 146 -4.07 0.97 -0.59
C MET A 146 -4.21 -0.54 -0.70
N LYS A 147 -4.62 -1.03 -1.87
CA LYS A 147 -4.70 -2.46 -2.14
C LYS A 147 -3.45 -2.94 -2.88
N ILE A 148 -2.73 -3.87 -2.28
CA ILE A 148 -1.55 -4.53 -2.83
C ILE A 148 -1.99 -5.87 -3.41
N SER A 149 -1.85 -6.04 -4.71
CA SER A 149 -2.22 -7.25 -5.43
C SER A 149 -0.98 -8.03 -5.87
N GLN A 150 -1.06 -9.35 -5.79
CA GLN A 150 -0.11 -10.27 -6.43
C GLN A 150 -0.63 -10.66 -7.82
N ASN A 151 0.09 -10.24 -8.84
CA ASN A 151 -0.27 -10.42 -10.25
C ASN A 151 0.68 -11.38 -10.96
N TYR A 152 0.26 -11.82 -12.15
CA TYR A 152 1.02 -12.74 -12.98
C TYR A 152 1.21 -12.17 -14.39
N MET A 153 2.38 -12.40 -14.97
CA MET A 153 2.67 -12.19 -16.38
C MET A 153 3.00 -13.53 -17.01
N VAL A 154 2.30 -13.86 -18.09
CA VAL A 154 2.61 -15.01 -18.94
C VAL A 154 3.18 -14.48 -20.25
N SER A 155 4.44 -14.78 -20.53
CA SER A 155 5.11 -14.41 -21.78
C SER A 155 5.24 -15.63 -22.70
N SER A 156 5.01 -15.38 -23.98
CA SER A 156 5.15 -16.33 -25.06
C SER A 156 5.92 -15.67 -26.20
N ASP A 157 7.25 -15.70 -26.07
CA ASP A 157 8.16 -14.94 -26.93
C ASP A 157 8.91 -15.83 -27.96
N SER A 158 8.47 -17.09 -28.10
CA SER A 158 9.04 -18.03 -29.07
C SER A 158 8.76 -17.61 -30.51
N TRP A 159 9.84 -17.36 -31.27
CA TRP A 159 9.78 -17.02 -32.69
C TRP A 159 9.15 -18.10 -33.56
N LEU A 160 9.18 -19.37 -33.10
CA LEU A 160 8.66 -20.51 -33.85
C LEU A 160 7.14 -20.68 -33.66
N SER A 161 6.68 -20.66 -32.41
CA SER A 161 5.27 -20.80 -32.05
C SER A 161 5.00 -20.33 -30.63
N ASN A 162 3.85 -19.70 -30.42
CA ASN A 162 3.35 -19.25 -29.12
C ASN A 162 2.97 -20.38 -28.13
N VAL A 163 3.11 -21.64 -28.54
CA VAL A 163 2.87 -22.80 -27.67
C VAL A 163 4.17 -23.27 -27.00
N PHE A 164 5.33 -22.87 -27.51
CA PHE A 164 6.63 -23.27 -26.96
C PHE A 164 7.20 -22.20 -26.02
N ALA A 165 7.81 -22.67 -24.93
CA ALA A 165 8.59 -21.85 -23.99
C ALA A 165 7.80 -20.69 -23.35
N GLN A 166 6.61 -20.97 -22.81
CA GLN A 166 5.92 -20.02 -21.96
C GLN A 166 6.70 -19.79 -20.66
N GLN A 167 6.86 -18.53 -20.27
CA GLN A 167 7.44 -18.15 -18.98
C GLN A 167 6.39 -17.45 -18.12
N ASN A 168 6.41 -17.75 -16.82
CA ASN A 168 5.51 -17.17 -15.84
C ASN A 168 6.33 -16.31 -14.87
N HIS A 169 5.92 -15.05 -14.72
CA HIS A 169 6.52 -14.12 -13.76
C HIS A 169 5.44 -13.65 -12.79
N SER A 170 5.72 -13.65 -11.50
CA SER A 170 4.87 -13.03 -10.48
C SER A 170 5.40 -11.64 -10.15
N TYR A 171 4.50 -10.68 -9.95
CA TYR A 171 4.86 -9.33 -9.55
C TYR A 171 3.81 -8.72 -8.63
N GLN A 172 4.22 -7.79 -7.77
CA GLN A 172 3.34 -7.11 -6.83
C GLN A 172 3.04 -5.69 -7.31
N SER A 173 1.77 -5.29 -7.26
CA SER A 173 1.40 -3.92 -7.58
C SER A 173 0.34 -3.33 -6.67
N VAL A 174 0.41 -2.01 -6.46
CA VAL A 174 -0.65 -1.25 -5.80
C VAL A 174 -1.71 -0.93 -6.84
N ARG A 175 -2.89 -1.52 -6.70
CA ARG A 175 -3.97 -1.43 -7.69
C ARG A 175 -4.92 -0.27 -7.44
N GLU A 176 -5.35 -0.09 -6.20
CA GLU A 176 -6.32 0.93 -5.79
C GLU A 176 -5.71 1.80 -4.70
N ASP A 177 -5.86 3.12 -4.85
CA ASP A 177 -5.58 4.15 -3.85
C ASP A 177 -6.83 5.00 -3.65
N HIS A 178 -7.71 4.58 -2.75
CA HIS A 178 -8.89 5.36 -2.40
C HIS A 178 -8.56 6.38 -1.32
N TYR A 179 -8.97 7.62 -1.55
CA TYR A 179 -8.90 8.69 -0.57
C TYR A 179 -10.29 8.99 -0.03
N TYR A 180 -10.43 8.92 1.29
CA TYR A 180 -11.64 9.32 2.00
C TYR A 180 -11.32 10.48 2.93
N ALA A 181 -12.21 11.48 2.94
CA ALA A 181 -12.14 12.58 3.87
C ALA A 181 -13.52 12.89 4.43
N GLY A 182 -13.60 13.00 5.75
CA GLY A 182 -14.83 13.30 6.46
C GLY A 182 -14.62 14.36 7.54
N ARG A 183 -15.73 14.89 8.05
CA ARG A 183 -15.69 15.73 9.25
C ARG A 183 -15.10 14.91 10.39
N ASN A 184 -14.21 15.51 11.17
CA ASN A 184 -13.47 14.84 12.24
C ASN A 184 -14.39 14.14 13.26
N GLN A 185 -14.64 12.84 13.05
CA GLN A 185 -15.40 11.96 13.93
C GLN A 185 -14.52 10.84 14.53
N TRP A 186 -13.33 10.62 13.95
CA TRP A 186 -12.38 9.58 14.35
C TRP A 186 -11.12 10.22 14.94
N PRO A 187 -10.44 9.55 15.89
CA PRO A 187 -9.28 10.12 16.60
C PRO A 187 -8.09 10.42 15.68
N GLN A 188 -8.10 9.85 14.48
CA GLN A 188 -7.01 9.90 13.49
C GLN A 188 -7.28 11.00 12.44
N PRO A 189 -6.57 12.13 12.48
CA PRO A 189 -6.64 13.14 11.43
C PRO A 189 -6.06 12.66 10.09
N LEU A 190 -5.12 11.72 10.09
CA LEU A 190 -4.54 11.14 8.88
C LEU A 190 -4.21 9.66 9.11
N SER A 191 -4.60 8.81 8.16
CA SER A 191 -4.37 7.37 8.21
C SER A 191 -4.11 6.78 6.81
N PHE A 192 -3.28 5.77 6.77
CA PHE A 192 -2.91 5.01 5.60
C PHE A 192 -3.07 3.53 5.92
N TYR A 193 -3.87 2.83 5.12
CA TYR A 193 -4.18 1.43 5.31
C TYR A 193 -3.73 0.64 4.10
N PHE A 194 -2.95 -0.42 4.33
CA PHE A 194 -2.46 -1.31 3.28
C PHE A 194 -3.11 -2.67 3.44
N TYR A 195 -3.87 -3.06 2.43
CA TYR A 195 -4.60 -4.32 2.37
C TYR A 195 -4.01 -5.22 1.29
N PHE A 196 -4.18 -6.53 1.45
CA PHE A 196 -4.02 -7.45 0.33
C PHE A 196 -5.27 -7.40 -0.54
N ASP A 197 -5.10 -7.30 -1.85
CA ASP A 197 -6.20 -7.43 -2.80
C ASP A 197 -6.52 -8.92 -3.02
N ASP A 198 -7.78 -9.30 -3.01
CA ASP A 198 -8.23 -10.65 -3.35
C ASP A 198 -8.24 -10.93 -4.85
N VAL A 199 -8.10 -9.88 -5.65
CA VAL A 199 -8.11 -9.98 -7.10
C VAL A 199 -6.69 -9.97 -7.63
N ALA A 200 -6.32 -11.05 -8.32
CA ALA A 200 -5.08 -11.15 -9.07
C ALA A 200 -5.32 -10.86 -10.57
N GLY A 201 -4.54 -9.95 -11.14
CA GLY A 201 -4.49 -9.69 -12.57
C GLY A 201 -3.53 -10.64 -13.28
N THR A 202 -3.86 -11.01 -14.52
CA THR A 202 -2.97 -11.75 -15.43
C THR A 202 -2.71 -10.95 -16.70
N THR A 203 -1.46 -10.63 -16.97
CA THR A 203 -1.01 -9.98 -18.21
C THR A 203 -0.45 -11.04 -19.15
N ILE A 204 -1.00 -11.15 -20.35
CA ILE A 204 -0.52 -12.10 -21.37
C ILE A 204 0.23 -11.33 -22.44
N ARG A 205 1.51 -11.64 -22.63
CA ARG A 205 2.32 -11.16 -23.75
C ARG A 205 2.47 -12.27 -24.79
N THR A 206 1.99 -12.01 -26.00
CA THR A 206 2.15 -12.89 -27.16
C THR A 206 2.86 -12.16 -28.28
N THR A 207 3.86 -12.81 -28.87
CA THR A 207 4.53 -12.32 -30.09
C THR A 207 3.94 -12.98 -31.34
N TYR A 208 4.07 -12.35 -32.51
CA TYR A 208 3.68 -13.01 -33.76
C TYR A 208 4.81 -13.96 -34.19
N SER A 209 4.51 -15.25 -34.21
CA SER A 209 5.46 -16.30 -34.56
C SER A 209 5.45 -16.62 -36.06
N LEU A 210 6.45 -17.37 -36.53
CA LEU A 210 6.46 -17.90 -37.89
C LEU A 210 5.24 -18.80 -38.18
N ALA A 211 4.83 -19.63 -37.21
CA ALA A 211 3.63 -20.44 -37.35
C ALA A 211 2.40 -19.57 -37.66
N ASP A 212 2.26 -18.42 -37.00
CA ASP A 212 1.16 -17.49 -37.25
C ASP A 212 1.21 -16.90 -38.66
N ALA A 213 2.41 -16.61 -39.17
CA ALA A 213 2.62 -16.12 -40.53
C ALA A 213 2.22 -17.16 -41.59
N PHE A 214 2.55 -18.45 -41.37
CA PHE A 214 2.17 -19.53 -42.29
C PHE A 214 0.68 -19.89 -42.22
N CYS A 215 0.07 -19.81 -41.04
CA CYS A 215 -1.37 -20.08 -40.87
C CYS A 215 -2.25 -19.00 -41.51
N LYS A 216 -1.83 -17.72 -41.54
CA LYS A 216 -2.60 -16.64 -42.18
C LYS A 216 -2.72 -16.76 -43.71
N LYS A 217 -1.83 -17.51 -44.38
CA LYS A 217 -1.80 -17.60 -45.86
C LYS A 217 -2.98 -18.39 -46.47
N LYS A 218 -3.76 -19.13 -45.67
CA LYS A 218 -4.90 -19.93 -46.16
C LYS A 218 -6.26 -19.21 -46.20
N ALA A 219 -6.38 -18.00 -45.63
CA ALA A 219 -7.67 -17.31 -45.55
C ALA A 219 -8.03 -16.46 -46.81
N ASN A 220 -7.07 -16.16 -47.68
CA ASN A 220 -7.27 -15.31 -48.88
C ASN A 220 -7.22 -16.05 -50.22
N GLN A 221 -7.40 -17.37 -50.23
CA GLN A 221 -7.67 -18.14 -51.45
C GLN A 221 -9.13 -18.63 -51.44
N LYS A 222 -10.07 -17.72 -51.66
CA LYS A 222 -11.38 -18.08 -52.22
C LYS A 222 -11.43 -17.56 -53.66
N ILE A 223 -11.29 -18.55 -54.55
CA ILE A 223 -11.86 -18.74 -55.90
C ILE A 223 -11.97 -17.49 -56.78
#